data_AF-A0A2T5BJ91-F1
#
_entry.id   AF-A0A2T5BJ91-F1
#
_cell.length_a   1.000
_cell.length_b   1.000
_cell.length_c   1.000
_cell.angle_alpha   90.00
_cell.angle_beta   90.00
_cell.angle_gamma   90.00
#
_symmetry.space_group_name_H-M   'P 1'
#
loop_
_entity.id
_entity.type
_entity.pdbx_description
1 polymer ?
#
loop_
_entity_poly.entity_id
_entity_poly.type
_entity_poly.pdbx_seq_one_letter_code
_entity_poly.pdbx_strand_id
1 'polypeptide(L)' 'MGRSSTAKKATPRDTATKLAQQRLSVLELARELGNVAEACRQRDMDRTSFYEWKRRFQTQGFEGLKDL' A
#
# COMPACT_ATOMS: atom_id res chain seq x y z
N MET A 1 -13.21 -20.54 -36.62
CA MET A 1 -13.85 -20.40 -35.29
C MET A 1 -12.72 -20.06 -34.31
N GLY A 2 -12.43 -18.81 -33.93
CA GLY A 2 -13.33 -17.74 -33.55
C GLY A 2 -13.57 -17.78 -32.05
N ARG A 3 -12.61 -17.26 -31.25
CA ARG A 3 -12.81 -16.78 -29.87
C ARG A 3 -11.57 -16.04 -29.36
N SER A 4 -11.52 -14.78 -29.77
CA SER A 4 -10.85 -13.69 -29.08
C SER A 4 -11.38 -13.62 -27.64
N SER A 5 -10.50 -13.59 -26.64
CA SER A 5 -10.82 -13.07 -25.30
C SER A 5 -9.60 -12.44 -24.65
N THR A 6 -9.47 -11.14 -24.91
CA THR A 6 -8.97 -10.10 -24.01
C THR A 6 -7.52 -10.16 -23.56
N ALA A 7 -6.71 -9.38 -24.29
CA ALA A 7 -5.64 -8.58 -23.73
C ALA A 7 -6.03 -8.06 -22.33
N LYS A 8 -5.33 -8.52 -21.30
CA LYS A 8 -5.32 -7.84 -20.00
C LYS A 8 -4.61 -6.50 -20.23
N LYS A 9 -5.38 -5.47 -20.58
CA LYS A 9 -4.92 -4.09 -20.43
C LYS A 9 -4.60 -3.94 -18.95
N ALA A 10 -3.31 -3.95 -18.62
CA ALA A 10 -2.82 -3.59 -17.30
C ALA A 10 -3.29 -2.16 -17.05
N THR A 11 -4.43 -2.05 -16.38
CA THR A 11 -5.01 -0.78 -15.99
C THR A 11 -4.12 -0.16 -14.91
N PRO A 12 -3.96 1.18 -14.88
CA PRO A 12 -3.25 1.87 -13.79
C PRO A 12 -3.86 1.63 -12.39
N ARG A 13 -5.04 0.98 -12.32
CA ARG A 13 -5.67 0.54 -11.06
C ARG A 13 -4.92 -0.57 -10.35
N ASP A 14 -4.14 -1.39 -11.06
CA ASP A 14 -3.47 -2.55 -10.48
C ASP A 14 -2.17 -2.19 -9.75
N THR A 15 -1.41 -1.21 -10.25
CA THR A 15 -0.19 -0.71 -9.60
C THR A 15 -0.50 0.05 -8.31
N ALA A 16 -1.47 0.96 -8.34
CA ALA A 16 -1.91 1.69 -7.15
C ALA A 16 -2.46 0.74 -6.06
N THR A 17 -3.19 -0.31 -6.47
CA THR A 17 -3.70 -1.32 -5.53
C THR A 17 -2.59 -2.17 -4.93
N LYS A 18 -1.62 -2.64 -5.74
CA LYS A 18 -0.45 -3.37 -5.24
C LYS A 18 0.38 -2.52 -4.29
N LEU A 19 0.55 -1.24 -4.61
CA LEU A 19 1.28 -0.30 -3.78
C LEU A 19 0.55 -0.12 -2.44
N ALA A 20 -0.76 0.15 -2.47
CA ALA A 20 -1.57 0.26 -1.26
C ALA A 20 -1.52 -1.01 -0.38
N GLN A 21 -1.50 -2.21 -0.99
CA GLN A 21 -1.32 -3.46 -0.26
C GLN A 21 0.05 -3.55 0.42
N GLN A 22 1.13 -3.20 -0.28
CA GLN A 22 2.46 -3.16 0.34
C GLN A 22 2.50 -2.18 1.52
N ARG A 23 1.92 -0.98 1.35
CA ARG A 23 1.84 0.03 2.42
C ARG A 23 1.04 -0.47 3.62
N LEU A 24 -0.09 -1.14 3.36
CA LEU A 24 -0.91 -1.76 4.40
C LEU A 24 -0.12 -2.85 5.16
N SER A 25 0.64 -3.70 4.44
CA SER A 25 1.50 -4.70 5.08
C SER A 25 2.57 -4.08 5.97
N VAL A 26 3.09 -2.89 5.64
CA VAL A 26 4.03 -2.16 6.51
C VAL A 26 3.33 -1.63 7.77
N LEU A 27 2.11 -1.09 7.64
CA LEU A 27 1.32 -0.63 8.79
C LEU A 27 0.98 -1.79 9.75
N GLU A 28 0.60 -2.94 9.21
CA GLU A 28 0.31 -4.15 9.98
C GLU A 28 1.57 -4.71 10.64
N LEU A 29 2.71 -4.75 9.92
CA LEU A 29 4.00 -5.18 10.49
C LEU A 29 4.44 -4.28 11.65
N ALA A 30 4.29 -2.96 11.52
CA ALA A 30 4.62 -2.02 12.59
C ALA A 30 3.71 -2.18 13.82
N ARG A 31 2.44 -2.54 13.59
CA ARG A 31 1.49 -2.84 14.65
C ARG A 31 1.82 -4.15 15.36
N GLU A 32 2.19 -5.19 14.61
CA GLU A 32 2.60 -6.49 15.16
C GLU A 32 3.91 -6.38 15.96
N LEU A 33 4.89 -5.64 15.45
CA LEU A 33 6.13 -5.35 16.16
C LEU A 33 5.94 -4.41 17.36
N GLY A 34 4.86 -3.63 17.39
CA GLY A 34 4.65 -2.56 18.37
C GLY A 34 5.67 -1.42 18.30
N ASN A 35 6.59 -1.46 17.33
CA ASN A 35 7.69 -0.51 17.17
C ASN A 35 7.78 -0.01 15.73
N VAL A 36 7.31 1.22 15.54
CA VAL A 36 7.33 1.92 14.25
C VAL A 36 8.76 2.14 13.74
N ALA A 37 9.72 2.39 14.64
CA ALA A 37 11.10 2.65 14.24
C ALA A 37 11.79 1.41 13.65
N GLU A 38 11.55 0.24 14.23
CA GLU A 38 12.10 -1.02 13.73
C GLU A 38 11.43 -1.43 12.41
N ALA A 39 10.11 -1.25 12.29
CA ALA A 39 9.41 -1.47 11.02
C ALA A 39 9.91 -0.53 9.91
N CYS A 40 10.14 0.75 10.22
CA CYS A 40 10.72 1.73 9.30
C CYS A 40 12.14 1.33 8.85
N ARG A 41 12.97 0.83 9.77
CA ARG A 41 14.33 0.34 9.45
C ARG A 41 14.31 -0.91 8.57
N GLN A 42 13.41 -1.85 8.85
CA GLN A 42 13.31 -3.11 8.09
C GLN A 42 12.76 -2.92 6.67
N ARG A 43 12.11 -1.79 6.40
CA ARG A 43 11.47 -1.47 5.12
C ARG A 43 12.10 -0.28 4.40
N ASP A 44 13.24 0.23 4.91
CA ASP A 44 13.91 1.43 4.41
C ASP A 44 12.92 2.58 4.16
N MET A 45 12.17 2.92 5.20
CA MET A 45 11.08 3.89 5.16
C MET A 45 11.30 5.03 6.15
N ASP A 46 11.00 6.25 5.70
CA ASP A 46 10.86 7.40 6.58
C ASP A 46 9.67 7.28 7.55
N ARG A 47 9.92 7.65 8.80
CA ARG A 47 8.88 7.75 9.84
C ARG A 47 7.77 8.70 9.41
N THR A 48 8.11 9.76 8.68
CA THR A 48 7.13 10.73 8.15
C THR A 48 6.12 10.05 7.22
N SER A 49 6.61 9.25 6.26
CA SER A 49 5.77 8.49 5.33
C SER A 49 4.85 7.53 6.06
N PHE A 50 5.35 6.86 7.12
CA PHE A 50 4.53 5.98 7.95
C PHE A 50 3.35 6.72 8.60
N TYR A 51 3.61 7.87 9.22
CA TYR A 51 2.56 8.67 9.86
C TYR A 51 1.58 9.27 8.84
N GLU A 52 2.05 9.67 7.67
CA GLU A 52 1.16 10.12 6.58
C GLU A 52 0.23 9.00 6.11
N TRP A 53 0.77 7.80 5.88
CA TRP A 53 -0.03 6.64 5.47
C TRP A 53 -1.02 6.24 6.55
N LYS A 54 -0.61 6.23 7.82
CA LYS A 54 -1.50 5.98 8.96
C LYS A 54 -2.60 7.04 9.06
N ARG A 55 -2.30 8.31 8.79
CA ARG A 55 -3.27 9.41 8.80
C ARG A 55 -4.28 9.23 7.67
N ARG A 56 -3.82 9.04 6.43
CA ARG A 56 -4.69 8.84 5.28
C ARG A 56 -5.50 7.55 5.36
N PHE A 57 -4.93 6.49 5.93
CA PHE A 57 -5.66 5.25 6.20
C PHE A 57 -6.79 5.45 7.21
N GLN A 58 -6.61 6.27 8.24
CA GLN A 58 -7.69 6.58 9.19
C GLN A 58 -8.80 7.45 8.57
N THR A 59 -8.46 8.35 7.64
CA THR A 59 -9.45 9.26 7.03
C THR A 59 -10.16 8.68 5.81
N GLN A 60 -9.45 7.93 4.97
CA GLN A 60 -9.91 7.44 3.66
C GLN A 60 -9.81 5.92 3.53
N GLY A 61 -9.33 5.21 4.56
CA GLY A 61 -9.14 3.77 4.52
C GLY A 61 -8.11 3.35 3.47
N PHE A 62 -8.40 2.24 2.79
CA PHE A 62 -7.52 1.66 1.79
C PHE A 62 -7.32 2.56 0.55
N GLU A 63 -8.28 3.43 0.22
CA GLU A 63 -8.12 4.37 -0.89
C GLU A 63 -7.08 5.46 -0.60
N GLY A 64 -6.96 5.90 0.65
CA GLY A 64 -5.93 6.86 1.06
C GLY A 64 -4.49 6.35 0.89
N LEU A 65 -4.31 5.03 0.79
CA LEU A 65 -3.02 4.39 0.51
C LEU A 65 -2.74 4.23 -1.00
N LYS A 66 -3.76 4.37 -1.85
CA LYS A 66 -3.62 4.30 -3.32
C LYS A 66 -3.23 5.65 -3.94
N ASP A 67 -3.61 6.74 -3.29
CA ASP A 67 -3.50 8.13 -3.78
C ASP A 67 -2.18 8.81 -3.38
N LEU A 68 -1.06 8.08 -3.41
CA LEU A 68 0.25 8.56 -2.96
C LEU A 68 1.33 8.01 -3.88
#